data_AF-A0A7I8D2A7-F1
#
_entry.id   AF-A0A7I8D2A7-F1
#
_cell.length_a   1.000
_cell.length_b   1.000
_cell.length_c   1.000
_cell.angle_alpha   90.00
_cell.angle_beta   90.00
_cell.angle_gamma   90.00
#
_symmetry.space_group_name_H-M   'P 1'
#
loop_
_entity.id
_entity.type
_entity.pdbx_description
1 polymer ?
#
loop_
_entity_poly.entity_id
_entity_poly.type
_entity_poly.pdbx_seq_one_letter_code
_entity_poly.pdbx_strand_id
1 'polypeptide(L)'
;MENETKRVVCEHCGQEVDANAKVCPHCGGRNKPPIYKKWWFWVIIAVIVIAIAGGSINSKNNDPSDSTSSSQGHVSSQAETASSTVASSEPTSLPEESAPEESVAEEPEDDVPTEYKTALKKAEQYSKIMHMSKAGLYNQLTSEYGEKYSAEAAQYAVDNIDADWNANALAKAEDYAETMHMSKAGIYDQLISEYGEKFTEEEAQYAIDNIEADWNANALEKAKTYQETMGMSPAAIKDQLTSEYGEKFTEEEAQYAIDNLG
;
A
#
# COMPACT_ATOMS: atom_id res chain seq x y z
N MET A 1 19.24 15.03 -40.06
CA MET A 1 18.05 15.04 -39.18
C MET A 1 18.57 15.44 -37.82
N GLU A 2 18.50 16.74 -37.54
CA GLU A 2 19.01 17.32 -36.29
C GLU A 2 18.09 16.87 -35.15
N ASN A 3 18.69 16.31 -34.10
CA ASN A 3 18.01 15.82 -32.91
C ASN A 3 17.54 17.04 -32.11
N GLU A 4 16.24 17.35 -32.14
CA GLU A 4 15.67 18.46 -31.36
C GLU A 4 15.71 18.11 -29.88
N THR A 5 16.82 18.42 -29.23
CA THR A 5 16.97 18.34 -27.78
C THR A 5 15.98 19.28 -27.10
N LYS A 6 14.96 18.71 -26.42
CA LYS A 6 14.01 19.47 -25.59
C LYS A 6 14.80 20.28 -24.54
N ARG A 7 14.60 21.61 -24.51
CA ARG A 7 15.23 22.51 -23.54
C ARG A 7 14.27 22.82 -22.39
N VAL A 8 14.81 22.90 -21.17
CA VAL A 8 14.10 23.29 -19.95
C VAL A 8 14.86 24.41 -19.23
N VAL A 9 14.18 25.20 -18.43
CA VAL A 9 14.81 26.28 -17.66
C VAL A 9 15.38 25.73 -16.36
N CYS A 10 16.65 26.04 -16.07
CA CYS A 10 17.29 25.66 -14.81
C CYS A 10 16.71 26.46 -13.63
N GLU A 11 16.22 25.76 -12.60
CA GLU A 11 15.63 26.40 -11.41
C GLU A 11 16.63 27.22 -10.56
N HIS A 12 17.93 26.99 -10.71
CA HIS A 12 18.96 27.67 -9.91
C HIS A 12 19.47 28.98 -10.54
N CYS A 13 19.43 29.10 -11.86
CA CYS A 13 20.03 30.24 -12.57
C CYS A 13 19.20 30.81 -13.72
N GLY A 14 18.04 30.20 -14.04
CA GLY A 14 17.13 30.67 -15.08
C GLY A 14 17.63 30.48 -16.52
N GLN A 15 18.76 29.79 -16.73
CA GLN A 15 19.29 29.52 -18.08
C GLN A 15 18.61 28.29 -18.70
N GLU A 16 18.46 28.30 -20.03
CA GLU A 16 18.01 27.12 -20.77
C GLU A 16 19.07 26.03 -20.76
N VAL A 17 18.66 24.81 -20.41
CA VAL A 17 19.52 23.62 -20.36
C VAL A 17 18.81 22.44 -21.02
N ASP A 18 19.58 21.43 -21.42
CA ASP A 18 19.03 20.18 -21.95
C ASP A 18 18.11 19.52 -20.89
N ALA A 19 16.94 19.03 -21.31
CA ALA A 19 15.97 18.38 -20.42
C ALA A 19 16.56 17.17 -19.66
N ASN A 20 17.60 16.54 -20.20
CA ASN A 20 18.27 15.38 -19.62
C ASN A 20 19.53 15.74 -18.81
N ALA A 21 19.90 17.03 -18.73
CA ALA A 21 21.06 17.46 -17.96
C ALA A 21 20.79 17.38 -16.44
N LYS A 22 21.36 16.35 -15.78
CA LYS A 22 21.29 16.17 -14.31
C LYS A 22 21.94 17.30 -13.52
N VAL A 23 22.93 17.97 -14.12
CA VAL A 23 23.65 19.11 -13.52
C VAL A 23 23.67 20.25 -14.53
N CYS A 24 23.27 21.44 -14.09
CA CYS A 24 23.30 22.63 -14.93
C CYS A 24 24.76 23.01 -15.26
N PRO A 25 25.13 23.13 -16.56
CA PRO A 25 26.49 23.48 -16.96
C PRO A 25 26.86 24.93 -16.63
N HIS A 26 25.90 25.80 -16.36
CA HIS A 26 26.13 27.23 -16.09
C HIS A 26 26.36 27.54 -14.61
N CYS A 27 25.69 26.82 -13.70
CA CYS A 27 25.74 27.13 -12.26
C CYS A 27 26.10 25.93 -11.38
N GLY A 28 26.25 24.72 -11.95
CA GLY A 28 26.50 23.50 -11.18
C GLY A 28 25.31 23.03 -10.33
N GLY A 29 24.17 23.72 -10.40
CA GLY A 29 22.95 23.33 -9.71
C GLY A 29 22.40 22.00 -10.23
N ARG A 30 22.06 21.07 -9.33
CA ARG A 30 21.43 19.81 -9.71
C ARG A 30 19.98 20.08 -10.12
N ASN A 31 19.65 19.78 -11.37
CA ASN A 31 18.28 19.83 -11.84
C ASN A 31 17.62 18.49 -11.48
N LYS A 32 16.71 18.50 -10.50
CA LYS A 32 15.99 17.27 -10.14
C LYS A 32 14.89 17.08 -11.18
N PRO A 33 14.71 15.86 -11.73
CA PRO A 33 13.54 15.62 -12.58
C PRO A 33 12.28 15.93 -11.77
N PRO A 34 11.26 16.51 -12.41
CA PRO A 34 10.04 16.88 -11.72
C PRO A 34 9.41 15.66 -11.03
N ILE A 35 8.93 15.86 -9.80
CA ILE A 35 8.47 14.77 -8.93
C ILE A 35 7.30 14.00 -9.55
N TYR A 36 6.46 14.65 -10.37
CA TYR A 36 5.36 14.03 -11.10
C TYR A 36 5.77 13.02 -12.16
N LYS A 37 7.06 12.92 -12.51
CA LYS A 37 7.57 11.86 -13.37
C LYS A 37 7.87 10.57 -12.62
N LYS A 38 7.81 10.57 -11.29
CA LYS A 38 8.04 9.36 -10.50
C LYS A 38 6.69 8.70 -10.23
N TRP A 39 6.55 7.43 -10.56
CA TRP A 39 5.29 6.68 -10.41
C TRP A 39 4.69 6.75 -8.98
N TRP A 40 5.51 6.68 -7.93
CA TRP A 40 5.02 6.82 -6.55
C TRP A 40 4.31 8.16 -6.24
N PHE A 41 4.57 9.22 -7.02
CA PHE A 41 3.82 10.48 -6.91
C PHE A 41 2.35 10.32 -7.33
N TRP A 42 2.09 9.50 -8.36
CA TRP A 42 0.74 9.18 -8.81
C TRP A 42 0.01 8.24 -7.83
N VAL A 43 0.74 7.32 -7.17
CA VAL A 43 0.19 6.49 -6.09
C VAL A 43 -0.27 7.37 -4.91
N ILE A 44 0.52 8.35 -4.50
CA ILE A 44 0.13 9.31 -3.45
C ILE A 44 -1.11 10.12 -3.85
N ILE A 45 -1.17 10.61 -5.10
CA ILE A 45 -2.35 11.32 -5.61
C ILE A 45 -3.58 10.41 -5.60
N ALA A 46 -3.46 9.16 -6.05
CA ALA A 46 -4.56 8.19 -6.05
C ALA A 46 -5.09 7.93 -4.63
N VAL A 47 -4.20 7.72 -3.65
CA VAL A 47 -4.58 7.54 -2.24
C VAL A 47 -5.29 8.78 -1.68
N ILE A 48 -4.81 9.99 -2.01
CA ILE A 48 -5.46 11.25 -1.58
C ILE A 48 -6.84 11.41 -2.22
N VAL A 49 -6.98 11.10 -3.51
CA VAL A 49 -8.28 11.16 -4.22
C VAL A 49 -9.26 10.15 -3.65
N ILE A 50 -8.83 8.93 -3.32
CA ILE A 50 -9.64 7.91 -2.67
C ILE A 50 -10.04 8.35 -1.25
N ALA A 51 -9.14 9.01 -0.49
CA ALA A 51 -9.46 9.52 0.83
C ALA A 51 -10.49 10.67 0.80
N ILE A 52 -10.47 11.52 -0.24
CA ILE A 52 -11.43 12.63 -0.41
C ILE A 52 -12.76 12.13 -0.98
N ALA A 53 -12.75 11.11 -1.85
CA ALA A 53 -13.97 10.50 -2.41
C ALA A 53 -14.61 9.45 -1.48
N GLY A 54 -13.83 8.83 -0.59
CA GLY A 54 -14.26 7.77 0.34
C GLY A 54 -14.96 8.27 1.60
N GLY A 55 -15.03 9.59 1.82
CA GLY A 55 -15.74 10.21 2.93
C GLY A 55 -17.25 10.32 2.70
N SER A 56 -17.96 9.21 2.45
CA SER A 56 -19.41 9.05 2.72
C SER A 56 -19.93 7.70 2.22
N ILE A 57 -20.02 6.73 3.12
CA ILE A 57 -20.95 5.60 2.97
C ILE A 57 -21.84 5.61 4.21
N ASN A 58 -23.04 6.21 4.09
CA ASN A 58 -24.14 5.88 4.96
C ASN A 58 -25.45 5.80 4.17
N SER A 59 -25.97 4.57 4.12
CA SER A 59 -27.38 4.16 4.00
C SER A 59 -28.28 4.85 2.97
N LYS A 60 -28.59 4.13 1.89
CA LYS A 60 -29.83 4.32 1.11
C LYS A 60 -31.05 3.91 1.93
N ASN A 61 -32.04 4.80 2.00
CA ASN A 61 -33.46 4.46 2.03
C ASN A 61 -34.26 5.53 1.27
N ASN A 62 -35.36 5.09 0.66
CA ASN A 62 -35.98 5.60 -0.57
C ASN A 62 -36.82 6.89 -0.49
N ASP A 63 -36.73 7.68 -1.59
CA ASP A 63 -37.78 8.37 -2.38
C ASP A 63 -38.59 9.59 -1.84
N PRO A 64 -39.22 10.42 -2.71
CA PRO A 64 -38.83 11.82 -2.92
C PRO A 64 -39.91 12.82 -2.49
N SER A 65 -39.53 14.10 -2.34
CA SER A 65 -40.28 15.30 -2.81
C SER A 65 -39.76 16.59 -2.17
N ASP A 66 -39.38 17.50 -3.04
CA ASP A 66 -39.70 18.93 -3.08
C ASP A 66 -39.60 19.86 -1.84
N SER A 67 -38.86 20.96 -2.09
CA SER A 67 -39.13 22.34 -1.68
C SER A 67 -38.91 22.84 -0.23
N THR A 68 -37.88 23.69 -0.11
CA THR A 68 -37.93 25.12 0.28
C THR A 68 -38.42 25.55 1.68
N SER A 69 -37.54 26.32 2.35
CA SER A 69 -37.78 27.45 3.27
C SER A 69 -38.11 27.23 4.76
N SER A 70 -37.16 27.70 5.58
CA SER A 70 -37.32 28.76 6.59
C SER A 70 -38.42 28.65 7.66
N SER A 71 -37.98 28.58 8.93
CA SER A 71 -38.19 29.58 9.99
C SER A 71 -38.56 29.04 11.38
N GLN A 72 -37.83 29.57 12.37
CA GLN A 72 -38.21 29.92 13.75
C GLN A 72 -38.75 28.87 14.73
N GLY A 73 -38.09 28.80 15.89
CA GLY A 73 -38.73 29.27 17.13
C GLY A 73 -38.75 28.34 18.34
N HIS A 74 -38.12 28.84 19.42
CA HIS A 74 -38.52 28.71 20.84
C HIS A 74 -38.05 27.53 21.73
N VAL A 75 -36.93 27.77 22.45
CA VAL A 75 -36.78 27.91 23.92
C VAL A 75 -37.72 27.11 24.85
N SER A 76 -37.18 26.18 25.66
CA SER A 76 -36.94 26.34 27.13
C SER A 76 -37.00 25.04 27.95
N SER A 77 -35.89 24.76 28.67
CA SER A 77 -35.78 24.52 30.13
C SER A 77 -36.39 23.29 30.84
N GLN A 78 -35.51 22.43 31.35
CA GLN A 78 -35.29 22.03 32.78
C GLN A 78 -34.47 20.71 32.77
N ALA A 79 -33.27 20.57 33.33
CA ALA A 79 -32.74 20.78 34.69
C ALA A 79 -33.14 19.68 35.69
N GLU A 80 -32.14 19.31 36.53
CA GLU A 80 -32.13 18.38 37.69
C GLU A 80 -31.84 16.89 37.36
N THR A 81 -31.00 16.11 38.07
CA THR A 81 -30.15 16.33 39.25
C THR A 81 -29.21 15.11 39.48
N ALA A 82 -28.14 15.38 40.23
CA ALA A 82 -27.05 14.53 40.78
C ALA A 82 -27.49 13.22 41.51
N SER A 83 -26.66 12.32 42.08
CA SER A 83 -25.28 12.30 42.59
C SER A 83 -24.93 10.86 43.07
N SER A 84 -23.62 10.58 43.23
CA SER A 84 -22.98 9.84 44.36
C SER A 84 -22.75 8.30 44.38
N THR A 85 -21.47 7.93 44.16
CA THR A 85 -20.46 7.33 45.11
C THR A 85 -20.84 6.36 46.23
N VAL A 86 -20.14 5.20 46.32
CA VAL A 86 -19.28 4.63 47.42
C VAL A 86 -18.90 3.17 47.05
N ALA A 87 -17.65 2.68 47.01
CA ALA A 87 -16.59 2.43 48.01
C ALA A 87 -16.79 1.20 48.96
N SER A 88 -15.77 0.32 48.96
CA SER A 88 -15.33 -0.62 50.02
C SER A 88 -15.84 -2.07 50.04
N SER A 89 -14.92 -3.06 49.90
CA SER A 89 -14.37 -3.90 51.02
C SER A 89 -13.78 -5.25 50.52
N GLU A 90 -12.47 -5.46 50.72
CA GLU A 90 -11.81 -6.76 51.03
C GLU A 90 -11.93 -7.02 52.57
N PRO A 91 -11.42 -8.10 53.23
CA PRO A 91 -10.63 -9.27 52.81
C PRO A 91 -11.12 -10.63 53.40
N THR A 92 -10.50 -11.76 53.05
CA THR A 92 -10.41 -12.96 53.94
C THR A 92 -9.32 -13.92 53.42
N SER A 93 -8.47 -14.39 54.33
CA SER A 93 -7.31 -15.25 54.09
C SER A 93 -7.32 -16.53 54.94
N LEU A 94 -6.42 -17.47 54.57
CA LEU A 94 -5.85 -18.65 55.26
C LEU A 94 -6.61 -20.01 55.17
N PRO A 95 -5.92 -21.18 55.30
CA PRO A 95 -4.47 -21.48 55.29
C PRO A 95 -4.01 -22.69 54.40
N GLU A 96 -2.68 -22.83 54.31
CA GLU A 96 -1.85 -23.94 53.78
C GLU A 96 -2.20 -25.36 54.26
N GLU A 97 -2.01 -26.36 53.39
CA GLU A 97 -1.59 -27.71 53.79
C GLU A 97 -0.55 -28.27 52.81
N SER A 98 0.54 -28.77 53.38
CA SER A 98 1.80 -29.18 52.75
C SER A 98 1.91 -30.71 52.73
N ALA A 99 2.31 -31.30 51.60
CA ALA A 99 2.90 -32.64 51.53
C ALA A 99 3.87 -32.74 50.31
N PRO A 100 4.97 -33.51 50.40
CA PRO A 100 6.19 -33.22 49.65
C PRO A 100 6.48 -34.13 48.43
N GLU A 101 7.18 -33.53 47.47
CA GLU A 101 8.12 -34.04 46.45
C GLU A 101 7.83 -35.34 45.66
N GLU A 102 7.62 -35.20 44.35
CA GLU A 102 8.24 -36.10 43.37
C GLU A 102 8.77 -35.27 42.18
N SER A 103 10.09 -35.22 42.09
CA SER A 103 10.87 -34.50 41.08
C SER A 103 10.84 -35.26 39.76
N VAL A 104 10.01 -34.79 38.83
CA VAL A 104 10.17 -35.02 37.39
C VAL A 104 10.79 -33.75 36.83
N ALA A 105 11.99 -33.87 36.26
CA ALA A 105 12.60 -32.80 35.49
C ALA A 105 11.78 -32.60 34.21
N GLU A 106 10.83 -31.66 34.23
CA GLU A 106 10.24 -31.08 33.03
C GLU A 106 11.29 -30.21 32.34
N GLU A 107 11.50 -30.45 31.04
CA GLU A 107 12.09 -29.44 30.17
C GLU A 107 11.22 -28.17 30.26
N PRO A 108 11.81 -26.95 30.26
CA PRO A 108 11.00 -25.76 30.29
C PRO A 108 10.16 -25.72 29.00
N GLU A 109 8.86 -25.98 29.10
CA GLU A 109 7.93 -25.47 28.10
C GLU A 109 8.02 -23.95 28.21
N ASP A 110 8.75 -23.35 27.28
CA ASP A 110 8.80 -21.91 27.08
C ASP A 110 7.35 -21.41 26.94
N ASP A 111 6.80 -20.81 27.99
CA ASP A 111 5.47 -20.21 27.95
C ASP A 111 5.54 -18.95 27.07
N VAL A 112 5.40 -19.16 25.77
CA VAL A 112 5.36 -18.09 24.77
C VAL A 112 4.23 -17.12 25.15
N PRO A 113 4.52 -15.81 25.31
CA PRO A 113 3.53 -14.83 25.72
C PRO A 113 2.28 -14.82 24.82
N THR A 114 1.11 -14.55 25.41
CA THR A 114 -0.16 -14.49 24.67
C THR A 114 -0.10 -13.53 23.48
N GLU A 115 0.55 -12.37 23.63
CA GLU A 115 0.70 -11.39 22.55
C GLU A 115 1.39 -12.01 21.32
N TYR A 116 2.42 -12.83 21.52
CA TYR A 116 3.22 -13.45 20.47
C TYR A 116 2.38 -14.48 19.70
N LYS A 117 1.61 -15.30 20.44
CA LYS A 117 0.64 -16.24 19.87
C LYS A 117 -0.42 -15.52 19.03
N THR A 118 -0.90 -14.35 19.46
CA THR A 118 -1.87 -13.56 18.68
C THR A 118 -1.27 -12.88 17.46
N ALA A 119 -0.05 -12.36 17.57
CA ALA A 119 0.69 -11.76 16.47
C ALA A 119 0.97 -12.79 15.37
N LEU A 120 1.35 -14.02 15.74
CA LEU A 120 1.54 -15.13 14.80
C LEU A 120 0.25 -15.44 14.02
N LYS A 121 -0.88 -15.59 14.71
CA LYS A 121 -2.18 -15.82 14.05
C LYS A 121 -2.57 -14.70 13.08
N LYS A 122 -2.25 -13.45 13.43
CA LYS A 122 -2.47 -12.29 12.54
C LYS A 122 -1.54 -12.35 11.33
N ALA A 123 -0.27 -12.68 11.53
CA ALA A 123 0.69 -12.87 10.45
C ALA A 123 0.22 -13.94 9.45
N GLU A 124 -0.27 -15.08 9.95
CA GLU A 124 -0.84 -16.16 9.13
C GLU A 124 -2.03 -15.67 8.30
N GLN A 125 -2.95 -14.90 8.90
CA GLN A 125 -4.10 -14.33 8.19
C GLN A 125 -3.69 -13.35 7.09
N TYR A 126 -2.77 -12.43 7.40
CA TYR A 126 -2.29 -11.45 6.42
C TYR A 126 -1.49 -12.10 5.29
N SER A 127 -0.64 -13.07 5.61
CA SER A 127 0.08 -13.88 4.62
C SER A 127 -0.91 -14.56 3.67
N LYS A 128 -1.94 -15.22 4.22
CA LYS A 128 -2.91 -15.99 3.44
C LYS A 128 -3.85 -15.14 2.57
N ILE A 129 -4.29 -13.99 3.06
CA ILE A 129 -5.35 -13.20 2.41
C ILE A 129 -4.77 -12.04 1.60
N MET A 130 -3.69 -11.44 2.07
CA MET A 130 -3.09 -10.24 1.44
C MET A 130 -1.76 -10.54 0.76
N HIS A 131 -1.26 -11.78 0.86
CA HIS A 131 -0.02 -12.23 0.24
C HIS A 131 1.16 -11.32 0.56
N MET A 132 1.25 -10.90 1.82
CA MET A 132 2.27 -9.95 2.25
C MET A 132 3.65 -10.63 2.30
N SER A 133 4.69 -9.84 2.02
CA SER A 133 6.08 -10.24 2.27
C SER A 133 6.38 -10.34 3.76
N LYS A 134 7.48 -11.00 4.12
CA LYS A 134 7.97 -11.06 5.51
C LYS A 134 8.17 -9.66 6.11
N ALA A 135 8.80 -8.76 5.36
CA ALA A 135 9.04 -7.38 5.81
C ALA A 135 7.73 -6.56 5.88
N GLY A 136 6.82 -6.76 4.92
CA GLY A 136 5.50 -6.15 4.93
C GLY A 136 4.69 -6.56 6.15
N LEU A 137 4.68 -7.85 6.50
CA LEU A 137 4.00 -8.37 7.68
C LEU A 137 4.54 -7.74 8.97
N TYR A 138 5.86 -7.70 9.13
CA TYR A 138 6.46 -7.07 10.31
C TYR A 138 6.00 -5.61 10.46
N ASN A 139 6.03 -4.84 9.36
CA ASN A 139 5.59 -3.45 9.35
C ASN A 139 4.08 -3.32 9.67
N GLN A 140 3.25 -4.22 9.14
CA GLN A 140 1.80 -4.20 9.38
C GLN A 140 1.46 -4.52 10.83
N LEU A 141 2.15 -5.50 11.42
CA LEU A 141 1.94 -5.90 12.81
C LEU A 141 2.41 -4.82 13.79
N THR A 142 3.49 -4.10 13.47
CA THR A 142 4.05 -3.04 14.33
C THR A 142 3.44 -1.66 14.10
N SER A 143 2.73 -1.45 12.98
CA SER A 143 2.19 -0.15 12.58
C SER A 143 1.28 0.48 13.62
N GLU A 144 1.46 1.79 13.84
CA GLU A 144 0.56 2.63 14.64
C GLU A 144 -0.86 2.74 14.05
N TYR A 145 -1.04 2.36 12.79
CA TYR A 145 -2.35 2.31 12.13
C TYR A 145 -2.85 0.88 11.93
N GLY A 146 -2.03 -0.12 12.26
CA GLY A 146 -2.33 -1.55 12.15
C GLY A 146 -2.64 -2.19 13.50
N GLU A 147 -1.96 -3.29 13.79
CA GLU A 147 -2.21 -4.10 15.00
C GLU A 147 -1.51 -3.58 16.26
N LYS A 148 -0.45 -2.76 16.11
CA LYS A 148 0.33 -2.18 17.22
C LYS A 148 0.94 -3.21 18.18
N TYR A 149 1.28 -4.39 17.67
CA TYR A 149 2.03 -5.36 18.46
C TYR A 149 3.41 -4.80 18.82
N SER A 150 3.96 -5.27 19.95
CA SER A 150 5.36 -5.04 20.27
C SER A 150 6.28 -5.53 19.14
N ALA A 151 7.44 -4.87 18.98
CA ALA A 151 8.41 -5.24 17.96
C ALA A 151 8.86 -6.71 18.14
N GLU A 152 8.99 -7.14 19.39
CA GLU A 152 9.38 -8.50 19.75
C GLU A 152 8.29 -9.52 19.40
N ALA A 153 7.00 -9.22 19.65
CA ALA A 153 5.90 -10.10 19.25
C ALA A 153 5.75 -10.19 17.72
N ALA A 154 5.93 -9.08 17.00
CA ALA A 154 5.92 -9.06 15.55
C ALA A 154 7.11 -9.82 14.95
N GLN A 155 8.30 -9.68 15.53
CA GLN A 155 9.49 -10.42 15.13
C GLN A 155 9.30 -11.92 15.35
N TYR A 156 8.79 -12.30 16.52
CA TYR A 156 8.41 -13.69 16.79
C TYR A 156 7.43 -14.22 15.75
N ALA A 157 6.40 -13.46 15.41
CA ALA A 157 5.40 -13.86 14.42
C ALA A 157 6.01 -14.14 13.04
N VAL A 158 6.86 -13.24 12.52
CA VAL A 158 7.47 -13.40 11.19
C VAL A 158 8.61 -14.43 11.15
N ASP A 159 9.15 -14.81 12.30
CA ASP A 159 10.15 -15.88 12.40
C ASP A 159 9.54 -17.27 12.59
N ASN A 160 8.32 -17.36 13.10
CA ASN A 160 7.65 -18.62 13.40
C ASN A 160 6.46 -18.93 12.47
N ILE A 161 6.11 -18.01 11.56
CA ILE A 161 5.11 -18.27 10.54
C ILE A 161 5.65 -19.28 9.52
N ASP A 162 4.85 -20.31 9.23
CA ASP A 162 5.07 -21.21 8.10
C ASP A 162 4.39 -20.60 6.85
N ALA A 163 5.15 -19.81 6.10
CA ALA A 163 4.68 -19.15 4.90
C ALA A 163 5.59 -19.45 3.71
N ASP A 164 4.97 -19.71 2.56
CA ASP A 164 5.65 -19.77 1.28
C ASP A 164 5.72 -18.35 0.69
N TRP A 165 6.87 -17.70 0.90
CA TRP A 165 7.07 -16.32 0.46
C TRP A 165 7.12 -16.18 -1.06
N ASN A 166 7.58 -17.22 -1.76
CA ASN A 166 7.57 -17.27 -3.22
C ASN A 166 6.13 -17.32 -3.75
N ALA A 167 5.27 -18.15 -3.11
CA ALA A 167 3.86 -18.19 -3.45
C ALA A 167 3.15 -16.86 -3.15
N ASN A 168 3.48 -16.20 -2.03
CA ASN A 168 2.94 -14.86 -1.73
C ASN A 168 3.37 -13.82 -2.78
N ALA A 169 4.65 -13.81 -3.17
CA ALA A 169 5.14 -12.89 -4.18
C ALA A 169 4.43 -13.11 -5.53
N LEU A 170 4.24 -14.37 -5.93
CA LEU A 170 3.52 -14.74 -7.15
C LEU A 170 2.06 -14.28 -7.11
N ALA A 171 1.32 -14.60 -6.04
CA ALA A 171 -0.07 -14.17 -5.90
C ALA A 171 -0.21 -12.63 -5.92
N LYS A 172 0.74 -11.92 -5.28
CA LYS A 172 0.77 -10.46 -5.31
C LYS A 172 1.06 -9.90 -6.70
N ALA A 173 1.94 -10.57 -7.44
CA ALA A 173 2.25 -10.22 -8.83
C ALA A 173 1.02 -10.40 -9.73
N GLU A 174 0.28 -11.50 -9.55
CA GLU A 174 -0.98 -11.79 -10.25
C GLU A 174 -2.01 -10.72 -9.95
N ASP A 175 -2.23 -10.36 -8.68
CA ASP A 175 -3.13 -9.26 -8.29
C ASP A 175 -2.78 -7.95 -9.02
N TYR A 176 -1.50 -7.60 -9.09
CA TYR A 176 -1.05 -6.38 -9.78
C TYR A 176 -1.25 -6.44 -11.30
N ALA A 177 -1.00 -7.60 -11.91
CA ALA A 177 -1.25 -7.81 -13.33
C ALA A 177 -2.76 -7.69 -13.65
N GLU A 178 -3.62 -8.33 -12.86
CA GLU A 178 -5.05 -8.42 -13.11
C GLU A 178 -5.80 -7.12 -12.79
N THR A 179 -5.49 -6.49 -11.65
CA THR A 179 -6.29 -5.36 -11.14
C THR A 179 -5.72 -4.00 -11.48
N MET A 180 -4.40 -3.91 -11.68
CA MET A 180 -3.70 -2.66 -11.99
C MET A 180 -3.12 -2.63 -13.40
N HIS A 181 -3.23 -3.73 -14.15
CA HIS A 181 -2.75 -3.86 -15.52
C HIS A 181 -1.29 -3.41 -15.66
N MET A 182 -0.47 -3.78 -14.68
CA MET A 182 0.93 -3.40 -14.66
C MET A 182 1.74 -4.25 -15.65
N SER A 183 2.86 -3.71 -16.10
CA SER A 183 3.83 -4.46 -16.91
C SER A 183 4.62 -5.44 -16.03
N LYS A 184 5.23 -6.43 -16.68
CA LYS A 184 6.12 -7.39 -16.02
C LYS A 184 7.25 -6.69 -15.24
N ALA A 185 7.88 -5.67 -15.83
CA ALA A 185 8.95 -4.91 -15.18
C ALA A 185 8.44 -4.01 -14.04
N GLY A 186 7.26 -3.39 -14.22
CA GLY A 186 6.63 -2.57 -13.18
C GLY A 186 6.23 -3.40 -11.95
N ILE A 187 5.75 -4.63 -12.16
CA ILE A 187 5.43 -5.57 -11.07
C ILE A 187 6.69 -5.91 -10.29
N TYR A 188 7.80 -6.25 -10.97
CA TYR A 188 9.07 -6.54 -10.29
C TYR A 188 9.48 -5.41 -9.35
N ASP A 189 9.53 -4.18 -9.88
CA ASP A 189 9.90 -2.99 -9.11
C ASP A 189 8.99 -2.77 -7.91
N GLN A 190 7.68 -3.00 -8.08
CA GLN A 190 6.70 -2.82 -7.01
C GLN A 190 6.86 -3.85 -5.90
N LEU A 191 7.17 -5.10 -6.26
CA LEU A 191 7.39 -6.18 -5.30
C LEU A 191 8.61 -5.87 -4.41
N ILE A 192 9.71 -5.39 -4.98
CA ILE A 192 10.95 -5.09 -4.22
C ILE A 192 10.96 -3.69 -3.59
N SER A 193 10.02 -2.83 -3.97
CA SER A 193 10.02 -1.42 -3.56
C SER A 193 10.01 -1.27 -2.04
N GLU A 194 10.89 -0.39 -1.53
CA GLU A 194 10.89 0.01 -0.12
C GLU A 194 9.58 0.69 0.33
N TYR A 195 8.76 1.15 -0.61
CA TYR A 195 7.45 1.75 -0.35
C TYR A 195 6.29 0.88 -0.85
N GLY A 196 6.59 -0.26 -1.47
CA GLY A 196 5.63 -1.24 -1.96
C GLY A 196 5.62 -2.47 -1.06
N GLU A 197 5.83 -3.64 -1.67
CA GLU A 197 5.63 -4.91 -0.97
C GLU A 197 6.84 -5.37 -0.16
N LYS A 198 8.06 -4.89 -0.48
CA LYS A 198 9.31 -5.26 0.22
C LYS A 198 9.61 -6.77 0.22
N PHE A 199 9.24 -7.48 -0.84
CA PHE A 199 9.78 -8.81 -1.10
C PHE A 199 11.29 -8.73 -1.34
N THR A 200 11.98 -9.84 -1.11
CA THR A 200 13.37 -9.99 -1.55
C THR A 200 13.46 -10.00 -3.08
N GLU A 201 14.64 -9.71 -3.63
CA GLU A 201 14.85 -9.76 -5.08
C GLU A 201 14.61 -11.19 -5.61
N GLU A 202 14.98 -12.21 -4.85
CA GLU A 202 14.79 -13.61 -5.21
C GLU A 202 13.31 -14.01 -5.27
N GLU A 203 12.50 -13.59 -4.29
CA GLU A 203 11.06 -13.86 -4.26
C GLU A 203 10.33 -13.11 -5.38
N ALA A 204 10.70 -11.85 -5.62
CA ALA A 204 10.16 -11.06 -6.72
C ALA A 204 10.55 -11.66 -8.08
N GLN A 205 11.80 -12.11 -8.24
CA GLN A 205 12.23 -12.77 -9.46
C GLN A 205 11.49 -14.09 -9.68
N TYR A 206 11.30 -14.89 -8.62
CA TYR A 206 10.46 -16.09 -8.69
C TYR A 206 9.05 -15.75 -9.18
N ALA A 207 8.41 -14.72 -8.64
CA ALA A 207 7.08 -14.30 -9.08
C ALA A 207 7.06 -13.94 -10.57
N ILE A 208 8.04 -13.16 -11.03
CA ILE A 208 8.18 -12.73 -12.43
C ILE A 208 8.49 -13.87 -13.39
N ASP A 209 9.19 -14.90 -12.92
CA ASP A 209 9.49 -16.09 -13.73
C ASP A 209 8.29 -17.04 -13.86
N ASN A 210 7.38 -17.02 -12.89
CA ASN A 210 6.24 -17.96 -12.82
C ASN A 210 4.88 -17.32 -13.13
N ILE A 211 4.78 -16.01 -13.17
CA ILE A 211 3.53 -15.32 -13.49
C ILE A 211 3.13 -15.54 -14.96
N GLU A 212 1.89 -15.98 -15.16
CA GLU A 212 1.25 -16.09 -16.46
C GLU A 212 0.22 -14.98 -16.63
N ALA A 213 0.48 -14.04 -17.54
CA ALA A 213 -0.43 -12.93 -17.82
C ALA A 213 -0.42 -12.57 -19.31
N ASP A 214 -1.53 -12.01 -19.80
CA ASP A 214 -1.59 -11.40 -21.12
C ASP A 214 -1.09 -9.95 -21.05
N TRP A 215 0.22 -9.78 -21.28
CA TRP A 215 0.87 -8.46 -21.18
C TRP A 215 0.38 -7.48 -22.25
N ASN A 216 -0.06 -7.98 -23.40
CA ASN A 216 -0.67 -7.17 -24.45
C ASN A 216 -2.02 -6.62 -23.99
N ALA A 217 -2.83 -7.45 -23.32
CA ALA A 217 -4.08 -7.01 -22.71
C ALA A 217 -3.83 -5.97 -21.60
N ASN A 218 -2.84 -6.19 -20.74
CA ASN A 218 -2.47 -5.23 -19.69
C ASN A 218 -2.06 -3.88 -20.29
N ALA A 219 -1.20 -3.87 -21.31
CA ALA A 219 -0.78 -2.65 -21.99
C ALA A 219 -1.97 -1.90 -22.61
N LEU A 220 -2.89 -2.64 -23.26
CA LEU A 220 -4.10 -2.07 -23.85
C LEU A 220 -5.02 -1.46 -22.79
N GLU A 221 -5.25 -2.14 -21.67
CA GLU A 221 -6.14 -1.61 -20.63
C GLU A 221 -5.54 -0.38 -19.92
N LYS A 222 -4.23 -0.37 -19.73
CA LYS A 222 -3.50 0.82 -19.28
C LYS A 222 -3.60 1.96 -20.28
N ALA A 223 -3.48 1.68 -21.58
CA ALA A 223 -3.65 2.67 -22.65
C ALA A 223 -5.04 3.31 -22.64
N LYS A 224 -6.11 2.49 -22.52
CA LYS A 224 -7.48 3.00 -22.37
C LYS A 224 -7.63 3.87 -21.14
N THR A 225 -7.09 3.44 -20.00
CA THR A 225 -7.12 4.23 -18.76
C THR A 225 -6.50 5.61 -18.97
N TYR A 226 -5.33 5.70 -19.63
CA TYR A 226 -4.70 6.98 -19.94
C TYR A 226 -5.50 7.83 -20.95
N GLN A 227 -6.09 7.20 -21.96
CA GLN A 227 -6.95 7.88 -22.92
C GLN A 227 -8.19 8.47 -22.25
N GLU A 228 -8.88 7.68 -21.43
CA GLU A 228 -10.16 8.04 -20.81
C GLU A 228 -10.01 9.03 -19.66
N THR A 229 -9.06 8.78 -18.76
CA THR A 229 -8.93 9.56 -17.52
C THR A 229 -8.05 10.79 -17.69
N MET A 230 -7.05 10.73 -18.59
CA MET A 230 -6.08 11.81 -18.78
C MET A 230 -6.19 12.48 -20.15
N GLY A 231 -7.03 11.97 -21.07
CA GLY A 231 -7.20 12.56 -22.40
C GLY A 231 -5.92 12.53 -23.24
N MET A 232 -5.01 11.59 -22.96
CA MET A 232 -3.72 11.52 -23.63
C MET A 232 -3.87 11.09 -25.09
N SER A 233 -3.01 11.61 -25.96
CA SER A 233 -2.95 11.19 -27.36
C SER A 233 -2.27 9.81 -27.48
N PRO A 234 -2.54 9.03 -28.55
CA PRO A 234 -1.90 7.73 -28.74
C PRO A 234 -0.36 7.77 -28.69
N ALA A 235 0.26 8.82 -29.25
CA ALA A 235 1.71 9.01 -29.17
C ALA A 235 2.20 9.22 -27.73
N ALA A 236 1.49 10.06 -26.95
CA ALA A 236 1.86 10.30 -25.55
C ALA A 236 1.62 9.06 -24.68
N ILE A 237 0.58 8.28 -24.96
CA ILE A 237 0.32 6.99 -24.30
C ILE A 237 1.47 6.03 -24.58
N LYS A 238 1.89 5.89 -25.85
CA LYS A 238 3.00 5.02 -26.22
C LYS A 238 4.29 5.37 -25.48
N ASP A 239 4.63 6.67 -25.44
CA ASP A 239 5.78 7.17 -24.70
C ASP A 239 5.67 6.84 -23.20
N GLN A 240 4.47 6.94 -22.62
CA GLN A 240 4.23 6.67 -21.20
C GLN A 240 4.30 5.17 -20.88
N LEU A 241 3.76 4.31 -21.75
CA LEU A 241 3.78 2.87 -21.58
C LEU A 241 5.22 2.33 -21.59
N THR A 242 6.08 2.86 -22.45
CA THR A 242 7.47 2.39 -22.64
C THR A 242 8.48 3.09 -21.73
N SER A 243 8.11 4.23 -21.13
CA SER A 243 9.01 5.03 -20.30
C SER A 243 9.59 4.24 -19.13
N GLU A 244 10.91 4.37 -18.93
CA GLU A 244 11.64 3.84 -17.76
C GLU A 244 11.11 4.39 -16.42
N TYR A 245 10.42 5.52 -16.44
CA TYR A 245 9.79 6.12 -15.25
C TYR A 245 8.26 5.98 -15.26
N GLY A 246 7.70 5.43 -16.34
CA GLY A 246 6.28 5.16 -16.53
C GLY A 246 5.97 3.70 -16.27
N GLU A 247 5.30 3.06 -17.22
CA GLU A 247 4.78 1.70 -17.03
C GLU A 247 5.77 0.60 -17.40
N LYS A 248 6.85 0.89 -18.14
CA LYS A 248 7.88 -0.07 -18.54
C LYS A 248 7.38 -1.31 -19.31
N PHE A 249 6.31 -1.16 -20.08
CA PHE A 249 5.97 -2.16 -21.11
C PHE A 249 7.06 -2.21 -22.17
N THR A 250 7.19 -3.36 -22.83
CA THR A 250 8.04 -3.49 -24.01
C THR A 250 7.50 -2.63 -25.15
N GLU A 251 8.37 -2.31 -26.13
CA GLU A 251 7.97 -1.55 -27.31
C GLU A 251 6.86 -2.28 -28.08
N GLU A 252 6.94 -3.61 -28.15
CA GLU A 252 5.96 -4.47 -28.81
C GLU A 252 4.59 -4.44 -28.12
N GLU A 253 4.55 -4.55 -26.78
CA GLU A 253 3.31 -4.49 -26.00
C GLU A 253 2.66 -3.09 -26.09
N ALA A 254 3.47 -2.04 -25.99
CA ALA A 254 2.97 -0.67 -26.14
C ALA A 254 2.46 -0.41 -27.56
N GLN A 255 3.15 -0.91 -28.58
CA GLN A 255 2.68 -0.80 -29.97
C GLN A 255 1.37 -1.58 -30.17
N TYR A 256 1.26 -2.80 -29.63
CA TYR A 256 0.01 -3.55 -29.63
C TYR A 256 -1.12 -2.74 -29.00
N ALA A 257 -0.87 -2.12 -27.84
CA ALA A 257 -1.86 -1.30 -27.16
C ALA A 257 -2.36 -0.15 -28.03
N ILE A 258 -1.46 0.56 -28.73
CA ILE A 258 -1.82 1.66 -29.63
C ILE A 258 -2.58 1.18 -30.87
N ASP A 259 -2.15 0.07 -31.48
CA ASP A 259 -2.80 -0.47 -32.68
C ASP A 259 -4.24 -0.94 -32.41
N ASN A 260 -4.53 -1.28 -31.15
CA ASN A 260 -5.84 -1.74 -30.68
C ASN A 260 -6.57 -0.66 -29.86
N LEU A 261 -6.03 0.57 -29.79
CA LEU A 261 -6.67 1.71 -29.13
C LEU A 261 -7.71 2.30 -30.09
N GLY A 262 -8.98 2.27 -29.69
CA GLY A 262 -10.12 2.70 -30.51
C GLY A 262 -10.17 4.18 -30.83
#